data_AF-A0A947RHH9-F1
#
_entry.id   AF-A0A947RHH9-F1
#
_cell.length_a   1.000
_cell.length_b   1.000
_cell.length_c   1.000
_cell.angle_alpha   90.00
_cell.angle_beta   90.00
_cell.angle_gamma   90.00
#
_symmetry.space_group_name_H-M   'P 1'
#
loop_
_entity.id
_entity.type
_entity.pdbx_description
1 polymer ?
#
loop_
_entity_poly.entity_id
_entity_poly.type
_entity_poly.pdbx_seq_one_letter_code
_entity_poly.pdbx_strand_id
1 'polypeptide(L)' 'MASEAEKKLESDVKKFLDVYKVLSAEAKAQFEAQLNGEIKKADERSKKYYLVLLQAAKDGCSVEQAISRLKQSSQK' A
#
# COMPACT_ATOMS: atom_id res chain seq x y z
N MET A 1 -19.26 -14.46 1.18
CA MET A 1 -18.04 -15.16 0.73
C MET A 1 -17.09 -14.10 0.21
N ALA A 2 -15.93 -13.89 0.85
CA ALA A 2 -14.96 -12.90 0.35
C ALA A 2 -14.33 -13.43 -0.95
N SER A 3 -14.30 -12.61 -1.99
CA SER A 3 -13.78 -12.99 -3.30
C SER A 3 -12.27 -13.29 -3.22
N GLU A 4 -11.73 -14.22 -4.02
CA GLU A 4 -10.29 -14.54 -4.03
C GLU A 4 -9.40 -13.29 -4.20
N ALA A 5 -9.88 -12.29 -4.93
CA ALA A 5 -9.23 -10.99 -5.07
C ALA A 5 -9.02 -10.26 -3.73
N GLU A 6 -9.98 -10.36 -2.81
CA GLU A 6 -9.89 -9.71 -1.49
C GLU A 6 -8.89 -10.42 -0.58
N LYS A 7 -8.86 -11.75 -0.61
CA LYS A 7 -7.86 -12.53 0.13
C LYS A 7 -6.44 -12.25 -0.37
N LYS A 8 -6.29 -12.12 -1.69
CA LYS A 8 -5.00 -11.79 -2.32
C LYS A 8 -4.54 -10.39 -1.95
N LEU A 9 -5.45 -9.41 -2.01
CA LEU A 9 -5.21 -8.04 -1.56
C LEU A 9 -4.78 -7.99 -0.09
N GLU A 10 -5.47 -8.72 0.77
CA GLU A 10 -5.15 -8.77 2.19
C GLU A 10 -3.77 -9.36 2.46
N SER A 11 -3.43 -10.45 1.76
CA SER A 11 -2.10 -11.03 1.85
C SER A 11 -1.01 -10.09 1.33
N ASP A 12 -1.26 -9.34 0.25
CA ASP A 12 -0.30 -8.41 -0.32
C ASP A 12 -0.06 -7.22 0.62
N VAL A 13 -1.14 -6.60 1.11
CA VAL A 13 -1.08 -5.49 2.06
C VAL A 13 -0.40 -5.94 3.36
N LYS A 14 -0.71 -7.15 3.85
CA LYS A 14 -0.05 -7.71 5.03
C LYS A 14 1.45 -7.86 4.83
N LYS A 15 1.88 -8.47 3.73
CA LYS A 15 3.31 -8.61 3.40
C LYS A 15 3.99 -7.26 3.28
N PHE A 16 3.34 -6.30 2.62
CA PHE A 16 3.86 -4.96 2.46
C PHE A 16 4.08 -4.28 3.80
N LEU A 17 3.06 -4.27 4.69
CA LEU A 17 3.15 -3.63 6.00
C LEU A 17 4.20 -4.31 6.89
N ASP A 18 4.26 -5.63 6.86
CA ASP A 18 5.23 -6.41 7.64
C ASP A 18 6.67 -6.12 7.20
N VAL A 19 6.93 -6.15 5.88
CA VAL A 19 8.22 -5.79 5.30
C VAL A 19 8.54 -4.33 5.60
N TYR A 20 7.62 -3.40 5.32
CA TYR A 20 7.85 -1.97 5.56
C TYR A 20 8.13 -1.65 7.02
N LYS A 21 7.54 -2.39 7.96
CA LYS A 21 7.83 -2.24 9.39
C LYS A 21 9.27 -2.62 9.75
N VAL A 22 9.81 -3.68 9.14
CA VAL A 22 11.18 -4.16 9.39
C VAL A 22 12.24 -3.49 8.53
N LEU A 23 11.85 -2.76 7.48
CA LEU A 23 12.79 -2.00 6.64
C LEU A 23 13.44 -0.85 7.44
N SER A 24 14.76 -0.75 7.30
CA SER A 24 15.55 0.40 7.74
C SER A 24 15.13 1.68 7.03
N ALA A 25 15.41 2.85 7.62
CA ALA A 25 15.09 4.14 7.04
C ALA A 25 15.63 4.32 5.60
N GLU A 26 16.84 3.80 5.34
CA GLU A 26 17.48 3.85 4.03
C GLU A 26 16.74 2.99 2.99
N ALA A 27 16.33 1.78 3.38
CA ALA A 27 15.58 0.89 2.52
C ALA A 27 14.15 1.40 2.26
N LYS A 28 13.52 2.04 3.26
CA LYS A 28 12.26 2.78 3.07
C LYS A 28 12.41 3.91 2.06
N ALA A 29 13.48 4.71 2.17
CA ALA A 29 13.75 5.80 1.23
C ALA A 29 13.98 5.29 -0.20
N GLN A 30 14.73 4.19 -0.37
CA GLN A 30 14.90 3.55 -1.69
C GLN A 30 13.58 3.02 -2.24
N PHE A 31 12.79 2.35 -1.40
CA PHE A 31 11.49 1.82 -1.79
C PHE A 31 10.54 2.94 -2.21
N GLU A 32 10.46 4.02 -1.43
CA GLU A 32 9.69 5.21 -1.77
C GLU A 32 10.18 5.88 -3.05
N ALA A 33 11.49 5.95 -3.30
CA ALA A 33 12.04 6.50 -4.53
C ALA A 33 11.64 5.67 -5.76
N GLN A 34 11.74 4.34 -5.69
CA GLN A 34 11.31 3.44 -6.76
C GLN A 34 9.80 3.55 -6.99
N LEU A 35 9.03 3.50 -5.90
CA LEU A 35 7.58 3.54 -5.94
C LEU A 35 7.07 4.91 -6.41
N ASN A 36 7.76 6.00 -6.12
CA ASN A 36 7.47 7.33 -6.68
C ASN A 36 7.78 7.40 -8.19
N GLY A 37 8.80 6.68 -8.66
CA GLY A 37 9.08 6.50 -10.09
C GLY A 37 7.95 5.76 -10.83
N GLU A 38 7.41 4.71 -10.21
CA GLU A 38 6.26 3.95 -10.71
C GLU A 38 4.97 4.76 -10.62
N ILE A 39 4.72 5.43 -9.49
CA ILE A 39 3.59 6.36 -9.29
C ILE A 39 3.56 7.36 -10.43
N LYS A 40 4.68 8.03 -10.76
CA LYS A 40 4.71 9.04 -11.84
C LYS A 40 4.19 8.51 -13.18
N LYS A 41 4.47 7.24 -13.48
CA LYS A 41 4.05 6.55 -14.72
C LYS A 41 2.64 5.94 -14.63
N ALA A 42 2.11 5.79 -13.43
CA ALA A 42 0.83 5.14 -13.19
C ALA A 42 -0.36 6.12 -13.34
N ASP A 43 -1.54 5.58 -13.62
CA ASP A 43 -2.81 6.31 -13.64
C ASP A 43 -3.16 6.91 -12.28
N GLU A 44 -3.99 7.95 -12.26
CA GLU A 44 -4.39 8.66 -11.03
C GLU A 44 -4.95 7.71 -9.96
N ARG A 45 -5.72 6.70 -10.37
CA ARG A 45 -6.25 5.68 -9.46
C ARG A 45 -5.13 4.88 -8.79
N SER A 46 -4.14 4.45 -9.57
CA SER A 46 -2.99 3.68 -9.10
C SER A 46 -2.07 4.54 -8.23
N LYS A 47 -1.84 5.80 -8.61
CA LYS A 47 -1.11 6.78 -7.77
C LYS A 47 -1.74 6.89 -6.39
N LYS A 48 -3.07 7.08 -6.34
CA LYS A 48 -3.82 7.21 -5.09
C LYS A 48 -3.75 5.95 -4.25
N TYR A 49 -3.85 4.78 -4.89
CA TYR A 49 -3.70 3.48 -4.23
C TYR A 49 -2.32 3.34 -3.56
N TYR A 50 -1.24 3.59 -4.29
CA TYR A 50 0.12 3.50 -3.77
C TYR A 50 0.41 4.51 -2.65
N LEU A 51 -0.05 5.75 -2.79
CA LEU A 51 0.09 6.79 -1.76
C LEU A 51 -0.61 6.38 -0.47
N VAL A 52 -1.82 5.83 -0.56
CA VAL A 52 -2.60 5.37 0.59
C VAL A 52 -1.95 4.16 1.26
N LEU A 53 -1.41 3.22 0.48
CA LEU A 53 -0.69 2.06 1.01
C LEU A 53 0.58 2.48 1.77
N LEU A 54 1.38 3.37 1.18
CA LEU A 54 2.56 3.95 1.82
C LEU A 54 2.21 4.70 3.10
N GLN A 55 1.16 5.52 3.06
CA GLN A 55 0.72 6.28 4.21
C GLN A 55 0.22 5.38 5.33
N ALA A 56 -0.54 4.33 5.01
CA ALA A 56 -0.96 3.33 6.00
C ALA A 56 0.24 2.59 6.64
N ALA A 57 1.29 2.32 5.86
CA ALA A 57 2.51 1.71 6.38
C ALA A 57 3.32 2.64 7.27
N LYS A 58 3.34 3.94 6.96
CA LYS A 58 3.97 4.97 7.80
C LYS A 58 3.20 5.21 9.10
N ASP A 59 1.86 5.20 9.04
CA ASP A 59 0.96 5.30 10.21
C ASP A 59 1.06 4.07 11.14
N GLY A 60 1.60 2.95 10.64
CA GLY A 60 1.55 1.67 11.34
C GLY A 60 0.13 1.09 11.42
N CYS A 61 -0.73 1.41 10.45
CA CYS A 61 -2.09 0.87 10.39
C CYS A 61 -2.10 -0.65 10.28
N SER A 62 -3.12 -1.27 10.86
CA SER A 62 -3.40 -2.70 10.64
C SER A 62 -3.82 -2.95 9.19
N VAL A 63 -3.61 -4.19 8.74
CA VAL A 63 -3.97 -4.68 7.39
C VAL A 63 -5.40 -4.32 7.02
N GLU A 64 -6.36 -4.55 7.92
CA GLU A 64 -7.78 -4.22 7.69
C GLU A 64 -8.01 -2.72 7.49
N GLN A 65 -7.33 -1.86 8.27
CA GLN A 65 -7.43 -0.41 8.13
C GLN A 65 -6.83 0.06 6.81
N ALA A 66 -5.67 -0.48 6.43
CA ALA A 66 -5.03 -0.19 5.15
C ALA A 66 -5.94 -0.60 3.98
N ILE A 67 -6.49 -1.81 3.99
CA ILE A 67 -7.43 -2.28 2.96
C ILE A 67 -8.69 -1.42 2.91
N SER A 68 -9.24 -1.04 4.06
CA SER A 68 -10.41 -0.16 4.13
C SER A 68 -10.11 1.19 3.47
N ARG A 69 -8.96 1.81 3.77
CA ARG A 69 -8.51 3.07 3.13
C ARG A 69 -8.27 2.91 1.62
N LEU A 70 -7.74 1.77 1.18
CA LEU A 70 -7.53 1.46 -0.24
C LEU A 70 -8.85 1.28 -1.00
N LYS A 71 -9.81 0.56 -0.40
CA LYS A 71 -11.16 0.38 -0.94
C LYS A 71 -11.87 1.73 -1.08
N GLN A 72 -11.80 2.59 -0.06
CA GLN A 72 -12.36 3.95 -0.11
C GLN A 72 -11.70 4.83 -1.18
N SER A 73 -10.38 4.68 -1.38
CA SER A 73 -9.65 5.49 -2.37
C SER A 73 -9.89 5.06 -3.81
N SER A 74 -10.34 3.82 -4.04
CA SER A 74 -10.74 3.32 -5.36
C SER A 74 -12.19 3.62 -5.75
N GLN A 75 -13.01 4.16 -4.84
CA GLN A 75 -14.46 4.29 -5.03
C GLN A 75 -14.95 5.75 -5.21
N LYS A 76 -14.05 6.70 -5.47
CA LYS A 76 -14.39 8.11 -5.75
C LYS A 76 -13.81 8.56 -7.07
#